data_AF-A0A1F1Z1M8-F1
#
_entry.id   AF-A0A1F1Z1M8-F1
#
_cell.length_a   1.000
_cell.length_b   1.000
_cell.length_c   1.000
_cell.angle_alpha   90.00
_cell.angle_beta   90.00
_cell.angle_gamma   90.00
#
_symmetry.space_group_name_H-M   'P 1'
#
loop_
_entity.id
_entity.type
_entity.pdbx_description
1 polymer ?
#
loop_
_entity_poly.entity_id
_entity_poly.type
_entity_poly.pdbx_seq_one_letter_code
_entity_poly.pdbx_strand_id
1 'polypeptide(L)'
;MSVYAYNRQDAEHAADDLNNVMNSIESTLSEMESDMQKLAAGWEGSEQETYRGVHGKWTSAAQNIKSILGQVRAALQENTSAVTETRSRASQSLAGE
;
A
#
# COMPACT_ATOMS: atom_id res chain seq x y z
N MET A 1 -24.08 22.04 13.54
CA MET A 1 -23.74 21.40 12.26
C MET A 1 -22.31 20.90 12.39
N SER A 2 -22.11 19.65 12.80
CA SER A 2 -20.75 19.10 12.89
C SER A 2 -20.26 18.95 11.46
N VAL A 3 -19.48 19.92 10.99
CA VAL A 3 -18.72 19.74 9.75
C VAL A 3 -17.97 18.44 9.95
N TYR A 4 -18.18 17.46 9.07
CA TYR A 4 -17.31 16.30 8.95
C TYR A 4 -15.93 16.83 8.53
N ALA A 5 -15.23 17.39 9.51
CA ALA A 5 -13.95 18.00 9.35
C ALA A 5 -13.00 16.85 9.04
N TYR A 6 -12.53 16.81 7.81
CA TYR A 6 -11.43 15.94 7.44
C TYR A 6 -10.34 16.02 8.51
N ASN A 7 -10.06 14.88 9.14
CA ASN A 7 -9.08 14.77 10.21
C ASN A 7 -7.75 14.35 9.58
N ARG A 8 -6.81 15.30 9.52
CA ARG A 8 -5.46 15.05 9.00
C ARG A 8 -4.79 13.90 9.75
N GLN A 9 -5.00 13.80 11.06
CA GLN A 9 -4.37 12.77 11.88
C GLN A 9 -4.82 11.37 11.46
N ASP A 10 -6.11 11.18 11.17
CA ASP A 10 -6.63 9.89 10.70
C ASP A 10 -6.08 9.53 9.32
N ALA A 11 -5.86 10.52 8.45
CA ALA A 11 -5.25 10.33 7.14
C ALA A 11 -3.76 9.97 7.23
N GLU A 12 -3.02 10.59 8.15
CA GLU A 12 -1.61 10.25 8.43
C GLU A 12 -1.51 8.83 8.99
N HIS A 13 -2.36 8.46 9.97
CA HIS A 13 -2.43 7.10 10.49
C HIS A 13 -2.74 6.07 9.39
N ALA A 14 -3.72 6.36 8.53
CA ALA A 14 -4.03 5.48 7.40
C ALA A 14 -2.85 5.32 6.44
N ALA A 15 -2.06 6.38 6.19
CA ALA A 15 -0.87 6.30 5.35
C ALA A 15 0.23 5.43 5.98
N ASP A 16 0.42 5.51 7.29
CA ASP A 16 1.37 4.67 8.03
C ASP A 16 0.94 3.21 8.03
N ASP A 17 -0.34 2.94 8.26
CA ASP A 17 -0.91 1.59 8.18
C ASP A 17 -0.72 0.98 6.78
N LEU A 18 -0.94 1.76 5.72
CA LEU A 18 -0.68 1.31 4.35
C LEU A 18 0.80 0.96 4.13
N ASN A 19 1.73 1.75 4.65
CA ASN A 19 3.16 1.44 4.57
C ASN A 19 3.49 0.15 5.34
N ASN A 20 2.92 -0.05 6.52
CA ASN A 20 3.11 -1.27 7.32
C ASN A 20 2.60 -2.52 6.61
N VAL A 21 1.42 -2.43 5.97
CA VAL A 21 0.86 -3.51 5.15
C VAL A 21 1.74 -3.80 3.94
N MET A 22 2.24 -2.76 3.25
CA MET A 22 3.18 -2.93 2.13
C MET A 22 4.46 -3.67 2.55
N ASN A 23 5.06 -3.28 3.68
CA ASN A 23 6.26 -3.94 4.21
C ASN A 23 5.98 -5.40 4.60
N SER A 24 4.79 -5.67 5.16
CA SER A 24 4.39 -7.03 5.52
C SER A 24 4.26 -7.94 4.28
N ILE A 25 3.66 -7.42 3.21
CA ILE A 25 3.56 -8.13 1.91
C ILE A 25 4.95 -8.43 1.35
N GLU A 26 5.88 -7.49 1.46
CA GLU A 26 7.28 -7.69 1.04
C GLU A 26 8.00 -8.78 1.82
N SER A 27 7.79 -8.82 3.15
CA SER A 27 8.35 -9.87 3.99
C SER A 27 7.80 -11.24 3.59
N THR A 28 6.48 -11.37 3.46
CA THR A 28 5.86 -12.66 3.09
C THR A 28 6.30 -13.14 1.70
N LEU A 29 6.45 -12.24 0.72
CA LEU A 29 7.04 -12.57 -0.58
C LEU A 29 8.46 -13.12 -0.45
N SER A 30 9.30 -12.46 0.33
CA SER A 30 10.70 -12.84 0.50
C SER A 30 10.84 -14.17 1.24
N GLU A 31 10.00 -14.40 2.26
CA GLU A 31 9.91 -15.67 2.99
C GLU A 31 9.47 -16.79 2.05
N MET A 32 8.42 -16.57 1.25
CA MET A 32 7.91 -17.56 0.31
C MET A 32 8.97 -17.91 -0.76
N GLU A 33 9.72 -16.93 -1.26
CA GLU A 33 10.85 -17.12 -2.19
C GLU A 33 11.99 -17.94 -1.54
N SER A 34 12.28 -17.69 -0.26
CA SER A 34 13.33 -18.43 0.47
C SER A 34 12.94 -19.89 0.68
N ASP A 35 11.72 -20.14 1.14
CA ASP A 35 11.22 -21.49 1.37
C ASP A 35 11.10 -22.27 0.06
N MET A 36 10.74 -21.56 -1.02
CA MET A 36 10.78 -22.06 -2.38
C MET A 36 12.17 -22.57 -2.80
N GLN A 37 13.21 -21.78 -2.59
CA GLN A 37 14.57 -22.19 -2.96
C GLN A 37 15.02 -23.44 -2.18
N LYS A 38 14.64 -23.55 -0.90
CA LYS A 38 14.95 -24.73 -0.07
C LYS A 38 14.23 -25.98 -0.58
N LEU A 39 12.95 -25.87 -0.91
CA LEU A 39 12.13 -26.99 -1.37
C LEU A 39 12.52 -27.44 -2.78
N ALA A 40 12.87 -26.50 -3.66
CA ALA A 40 13.30 -26.79 -5.03
C ALA A 40 14.57 -27.65 -5.11
N ALA A 41 15.41 -27.64 -4.07
CA ALA A 41 16.58 -28.50 -3.98
C ALA A 41 16.23 -30.01 -3.87
N GLY A 42 15.00 -30.33 -3.49
CA GLY A 42 14.53 -31.71 -3.28
C GLY A 42 13.54 -32.24 -4.34
N TRP A 43 13.21 -31.48 -5.37
CA TRP A 43 12.15 -31.84 -6.33
C TRP A 43 12.70 -32.33 -7.68
N GLU A 44 12.06 -33.38 -8.23
CA GLU A 44 12.38 -33.90 -9.56
C GLU A 44 11.50 -33.25 -10.64
N GLY A 45 12.13 -32.60 -11.63
CA GLY A 45 11.61 -32.29 -12.97
C GLY A 45 10.23 -31.61 -13.09
N SER A 46 9.15 -32.38 -13.01
CA SER A 46 7.76 -31.95 -13.30
C SER A 46 7.13 -31.11 -12.19
N GLU A 47 7.55 -31.32 -10.94
CA GLU A 47 7.09 -30.55 -9.78
C GLU A 47 7.61 -29.10 -9.82
N GLN A 48 8.76 -28.90 -10.48
CA GLN A 48 9.39 -27.60 -10.63
C GLN A 48 8.59 -26.66 -11.54
N GLU A 49 7.91 -27.18 -12.57
CA GLU A 49 7.18 -26.35 -13.56
C GLU A 49 5.84 -25.84 -13.02
N THR A 50 5.05 -26.72 -12.41
CA THR A 50 3.79 -26.35 -11.73
C THR A 50 4.04 -25.26 -10.69
N TYR A 51 5.17 -25.38 -9.99
CA TYR A 51 5.53 -24.45 -8.94
C TYR A 51 5.98 -23.08 -9.43
N ARG A 52 6.83 -23.02 -10.47
CA ARG A 52 7.15 -21.74 -11.12
C ARG A 52 5.89 -21.01 -11.56
N GLY A 53 4.87 -21.75 -11.99
CA GLY A 53 3.55 -21.20 -12.29
C GLY A 53 2.85 -20.59 -11.08
N VAL A 54 2.85 -21.28 -9.92
CA VAL A 54 2.26 -20.77 -8.67
C VAL A 54 3.04 -19.56 -8.15
N HIS A 55 4.37 -19.62 -8.16
CA HIS A 55 5.24 -18.49 -7.81
C HIS A 55 4.92 -17.25 -8.62
N GLY A 56 4.90 -17.39 -9.96
CA GLY A 56 4.63 -16.27 -10.86
C GLY A 56 3.26 -15.63 -10.60
N LYS A 57 2.23 -16.45 -10.35
CA LYS A 57 0.90 -15.94 -9.98
C LYS A 57 0.92 -15.16 -8.66
N TRP A 58 1.62 -15.67 -7.65
CA TRP A 58 1.68 -15.05 -6.33
C TRP A 58 2.47 -13.73 -6.36
N THR A 59 3.63 -13.74 -7.02
CA THR A 59 4.44 -12.55 -7.27
C THR A 59 3.65 -11.48 -8.03
N SER A 60 2.92 -11.87 -9.07
CA SER A 60 2.05 -10.95 -9.82
C SER A 60 0.92 -10.39 -8.96
N ALA A 61 0.26 -11.22 -8.16
CA ALA A 61 -0.79 -10.78 -7.24
C ALA A 61 -0.26 -9.77 -6.21
N ALA A 62 0.91 -10.03 -5.63
CA ALA A 62 1.52 -9.14 -4.65
C ALA A 62 1.98 -7.80 -5.28
N GLN A 63 2.51 -7.82 -6.51
CA GLN A 63 2.80 -6.60 -7.27
C GLN A 63 1.53 -5.77 -7.52
N ASN A 64 0.42 -6.43 -7.86
CA ASN A 64 -0.87 -5.75 -8.03
C ASN A 64 -1.36 -5.12 -6.73
N ILE A 65 -1.27 -5.83 -5.60
CA ILE A 65 -1.64 -5.28 -4.29
C ILE A 65 -0.78 -4.06 -3.97
N LYS A 66 0.54 -4.13 -4.15
CA LYS A 66 1.44 -2.99 -3.96
C LYS A 66 1.05 -1.78 -4.82
N SER A 67 0.71 -2.02 -6.09
CA SER A 67 0.26 -0.96 -6.99
C SER A 67 -1.02 -0.28 -6.47
N ILE A 68 -2.02 -1.07 -6.07
CA ILE A 68 -3.28 -0.56 -5.52
C ILE A 68 -3.03 0.22 -4.24
N LEU A 69 -2.26 -0.32 -3.29
CA LEU A 69 -1.94 0.37 -2.03
C LEU A 69 -1.18 1.68 -2.28
N GLY A 70 -0.26 1.68 -3.26
CA GLY A 70 0.43 2.89 -3.68
C GLY A 70 -0.52 3.96 -4.23
N GLN A 71 -1.51 3.57 -5.03
CA GLN A 71 -2.54 4.47 -5.55
C GLN A 71 -3.43 5.02 -4.43
N VAL A 72 -3.86 4.17 -3.49
CA VAL A 72 -4.64 4.59 -2.32
C VAL A 72 -3.87 5.61 -1.48
N ARG A 73 -2.58 5.36 -1.24
CA ARG A 73 -1.71 6.29 -0.50
C ARG A 73 -1.59 7.64 -1.22
N ALA A 74 -1.39 7.63 -2.55
CA ALA A 74 -1.31 8.86 -3.34
C ALA A 74 -2.61 9.67 -3.27
N ALA A 75 -3.76 9.02 -3.39
CA ALA A 75 -5.07 9.67 -3.28
C ALA A 75 -5.30 10.28 -1.88
N LEU A 76 -4.86 9.60 -0.80
CA LEU A 76 -4.93 10.14 0.56
C LEU A 76 -4.06 11.40 0.72
N GLN A 77 -2.85 11.39 0.17
CA GLN A 77 -1.93 12.55 0.21
C GLN A 77 -2.48 13.74 -0.58
N GLU A 78 -3.04 13.48 -1.76
CA GLU A 78 -3.70 14.51 -2.58
C GLU A 78 -4.88 15.14 -1.83
N ASN A 79 -5.74 14.31 -1.24
CA ASN A 79 -6.88 14.77 -0.45
C ASN A 79 -6.44 15.62 0.76
N THR A 80 -5.41 15.17 1.49
CA THR A 80 -4.84 15.91 2.63
C THR A 80 -4.37 17.30 2.21
N SER A 81 -3.70 17.37 1.06
CA SER A 81 -3.15 18.62 0.51
C SER A 81 -4.27 19.58 0.11
N ALA A 82 -5.27 19.08 -0.63
CA ALA A 82 -6.42 19.86 -1.08
C ALA A 82 -7.23 20.44 0.10
N VAL A 83 -7.47 19.65 1.15
CA VAL A 83 -8.17 20.12 2.35
C VAL A 83 -7.36 21.21 3.06
N THR A 84 -6.04 21.04 3.17
CA THR A 84 -5.17 22.01 3.84
C THR A 84 -5.14 23.33 3.11
N GLU A 85 -5.02 23.28 1.78
CA GLU A 85 -5.06 24.47 0.93
C GLU A 85 -6.41 25.18 1.05
N THR A 86 -7.51 24.43 0.98
CA THR A 86 -8.87 24.99 1.12
C THR A 86 -9.05 25.69 2.47
N ARG A 87 -8.59 25.07 3.57
CA ARG A 87 -8.62 25.67 4.90
C ARG A 87 -7.76 26.92 5.00
N SER A 88 -6.56 26.91 4.41
CA SER A 88 -5.67 28.06 4.38
C SER A 88 -6.31 29.24 3.67
N ARG A 89 -6.86 29.03 2.47
CA ARG A 89 -7.57 30.07 1.70
C ARG A 89 -8.77 30.63 2.47
N ALA A 90 -9.59 29.76 3.08
CA ALA A 90 -10.73 30.19 3.88
C ALA A 90 -10.30 31.01 5.11
N SER A 91 -9.21 30.65 5.76
CA SER A 91 -8.67 31.42 6.90
C SER A 91 -8.13 32.79 6.47
N GLN A 92 -7.49 32.88 5.30
CA GLN A 92 -6.97 34.13 4.75
C GLN A 92 -8.09 35.09 4.35
N SER A 93 -9.18 34.59 3.75
CA SER A 93 -10.32 35.43 3.41
C SER A 93 -11.01 36.00 4.64
N LEU A 94 -11.12 35.19 5.71
CA LEU A 94 -11.72 35.63 6.98
C LEU A 94 -10.84 36.62 7.77
N ALA A 95 -9.52 36.59 7.57
CA ALA A 95 -8.60 37.52 8.23
C ALA A 95 -8.44 38.86 7.47
N GLY A 96 -8.94 38.94 6.23
CA GLY A 96 -8.93 40.14 5.40
C GLY A 96 -10.23 40.97 5.45
N GLU A 97 -11.29 40.44 6.07
CA GLU A 97 -12.49 41.18 6.50
C GLU A 97 -12.33 41.70 7.93
#